data_AF-A0A2D4MD12-F1
#
_entry.id   AF-A0A2D4MD12-F1
#
_cell.length_a   1.000
_cell.length_b   1.000
_cell.length_c   1.000
_cell.angle_alpha   90.00
_cell.angle_beta   90.00
_cell.angle_gamma   90.00
#
_symmetry.space_group_name_H-M   'P 1'
#
loop_
_entity.id
_entity.type
_entity.pdbx_description
1 polymer ?
#
loop_
_entity_poly.entity_id
_entity_poly.type
_entity_poly.pdbx_seq_one_letter_code
_entity_poly.pdbx_strand_id
1 'polypeptide(L)'
;MEAVNGLVPAQNQPGIELSRKDEERGEGSELLQEEASRAAAAAETSILKSCSSIIFWKCKLWMVITSVFLLLNLLITLSLILYSVVHIDEDEYWDPELIASGKQHNFSGIVNIKCPNPNVLLSETAYDVFSTNLNKRLKDVYSYSPALGRYFTSSEVTSFSGENNTASYYLQFLVPPESADFMKYRMSKEFVMNILRQNIYDKQNISDLDIPECTDIILDPSSVTIKLI
;
A
#
# COMPACT_ATOMS: atom_id res chain seq x y z
N MET A 1 -42.95 47.28 94.69
CA MET A 1 -44.32 47.10 95.19
C MET A 1 -44.52 45.60 95.35
N GLU A 2 -44.74 45.19 96.58
CA GLU A 2 -44.66 43.83 97.08
C GLU A 2 -45.89 42.97 96.76
N ALA A 3 -45.59 41.66 96.68
CA ALA A 3 -46.33 40.51 97.23
C ALA A 3 -47.75 40.17 96.76
N VAL A 4 -48.01 38.85 96.73
CA VAL A 4 -49.04 38.13 97.53
C VAL A 4 -49.67 36.96 96.75
N ASN A 5 -49.43 35.76 97.29
CA ASN A 5 -50.28 34.58 97.49
C ASN A 5 -51.09 33.92 96.36
N GLY A 6 -51.01 32.57 96.32
CA GLY A 6 -52.08 31.80 96.98
C GLY A 6 -52.74 30.64 96.20
N LEU A 7 -52.74 29.48 96.87
CA LEU A 7 -53.81 28.46 96.99
C LEU A 7 -53.99 27.30 95.98
N VAL A 8 -54.34 26.17 96.62
CA VAL A 8 -54.62 24.77 96.24
C VAL A 8 -56.15 24.59 96.03
N PRO A 9 -56.67 23.61 95.22
CA PRO A 9 -57.10 22.26 95.66
C PRO A 9 -56.69 21.14 94.66
N ALA A 10 -56.44 19.85 94.98
CA ALA A 10 -57.10 18.79 95.77
C ALA A 10 -57.92 17.78 94.91
N GLN A 11 -57.38 16.54 94.83
CA GLN A 11 -57.98 15.19 94.79
C GLN A 11 -59.23 14.85 93.94
N ASN A 12 -59.14 13.76 93.13
CA ASN A 12 -59.60 12.40 93.52
C ASN A 12 -59.33 11.31 92.45
N GLN A 13 -58.41 10.38 92.77
CA GLN A 13 -58.37 8.88 92.64
C GLN A 13 -59.07 8.11 91.47
N PRO A 14 -58.69 6.83 91.20
CA PRO A 14 -57.37 6.28 90.86
C PRO A 14 -57.43 5.30 89.64
N GLY A 15 -56.28 4.86 89.12
CA GLY A 15 -56.22 3.81 88.10
C GLY A 15 -54.81 3.26 87.93
N ILE A 16 -54.61 2.07 88.46
CA ILE A 16 -53.40 1.26 88.51
C ILE A 16 -52.97 0.86 87.08
N GLU A 17 -51.70 0.98 86.70
CA GLU A 17 -50.79 -0.16 86.52
C GLU A 17 -49.39 0.28 86.08
N LEU A 18 -48.41 -0.49 86.56
CA LEU A 18 -46.99 -0.24 86.61
C LEU A 18 -46.32 -0.96 85.43
N SER A 19 -45.52 -0.27 84.61
CA SER A 19 -44.46 -0.95 83.85
C SER A 19 -43.15 -0.21 84.03
N ARG A 20 -42.16 -0.97 84.50
CA ARG A 20 -40.83 -0.55 84.91
C ARG A 20 -39.86 -0.90 83.79
N LYS A 21 -38.89 -0.02 83.61
CA LYS A 21 -37.47 -0.32 83.37
C LYS A 21 -36.94 -0.19 81.94
N ASP A 22 -36.33 0.99 81.75
CA ASP A 22 -34.96 1.26 81.31
C ASP A 22 -34.53 0.90 79.88
N GLU A 23 -34.14 1.97 79.16
CA GLU A 23 -33.06 2.00 78.19
C GLU A 23 -31.83 1.25 78.72
N GLU A 24 -31.26 0.34 77.93
CA GLU A 24 -29.81 0.27 77.72
C GLU A 24 -29.51 -0.41 76.36
N ARG A 25 -29.08 0.42 75.40
CA ARG A 25 -27.82 0.23 74.67
C ARG A 25 -27.56 -1.16 74.06
N GLY A 26 -27.79 -1.29 72.76
CA GLY A 26 -27.18 -2.37 71.97
C GLY A 26 -27.69 -2.54 70.55
N GLU A 27 -28.97 -2.30 70.29
CA GLU A 27 -29.58 -2.85 69.06
C GLU A 27 -29.58 -1.89 67.86
N GLY A 28 -29.67 -0.58 68.08
CA GLY A 28 -29.80 0.39 66.99
C GLY A 28 -28.55 0.54 66.11
N SER A 29 -27.33 0.40 66.67
CA SER A 29 -26.09 0.52 65.89
C SER A 29 -25.70 -0.78 65.20
N GLU A 30 -25.96 -1.94 65.81
CA GLU A 30 -25.70 -3.24 65.17
C GLU A 30 -26.71 -3.52 64.04
N LEU A 31 -28.00 -3.22 64.22
CA LEU A 31 -28.99 -3.36 63.14
C LEU A 31 -28.69 -2.45 61.95
N LEU A 32 -28.30 -1.19 62.20
CA LEU A 32 -27.94 -0.26 61.12
C LEU A 32 -26.66 -0.70 60.39
N GLN A 33 -25.69 -1.30 61.10
CA GLN A 33 -24.46 -1.81 60.49
C GLN A 33 -24.68 -3.13 59.74
N GLU A 34 -25.56 -3.99 60.22
CA GLU A 34 -25.97 -5.22 59.53
C GLU A 34 -26.81 -4.90 58.26
N GLU A 35 -27.71 -3.92 58.34
CA GLU A 35 -28.49 -3.47 57.18
C GLU A 35 -27.61 -2.77 56.13
N ALA A 36 -26.66 -1.94 56.56
CA ALA A 36 -25.69 -1.30 55.68
C ALA A 36 -24.76 -2.33 54.99
N SER A 37 -24.30 -3.35 55.71
CA SER A 37 -23.45 -4.41 55.14
C SER A 37 -24.21 -5.32 54.18
N ARG A 38 -25.47 -5.67 54.48
CA ARG A 38 -26.35 -6.41 53.55
C ARG A 38 -26.69 -5.58 52.31
N ALA A 39 -26.94 -4.28 52.45
CA ALA A 39 -27.16 -3.38 51.33
C ALA A 39 -25.90 -3.22 50.46
N ALA A 40 -24.72 -3.13 51.06
CA ALA A 40 -23.45 -3.08 50.35
C ALA A 40 -23.16 -4.39 49.58
N ALA A 41 -23.37 -5.55 50.20
CA ALA A 41 -23.21 -6.84 49.54
C ALA A 41 -24.24 -7.07 48.41
N ALA A 42 -25.48 -6.61 48.59
CA ALA A 42 -26.52 -6.65 47.55
C ALA A 42 -26.18 -5.69 46.39
N ALA A 43 -25.66 -4.50 46.70
CA ALA A 43 -25.19 -3.55 45.69
C ALA A 43 -24.00 -4.12 44.91
N GLU A 44 -23.02 -4.69 45.59
CA GLU A 44 -21.82 -5.28 44.97
C GLU A 44 -22.17 -6.47 44.06
N THR A 45 -23.05 -7.37 44.51
CA THR A 45 -23.54 -8.48 43.68
C THR A 45 -24.37 -8.00 42.48
N SER A 46 -25.17 -6.94 42.63
CA SER A 46 -25.94 -6.35 41.53
C SER A 46 -25.03 -5.68 40.48
N ILE A 47 -23.95 -5.01 40.93
CA ILE A 47 -22.95 -4.38 40.05
C ILE A 47 -22.14 -5.45 39.31
N LEU A 48 -21.73 -6.53 39.98
CA LEU A 48 -21.01 -7.65 39.37
C LEU A 48 -21.88 -8.39 38.34
N LYS A 49 -23.17 -8.60 38.63
CA LYS A 49 -24.13 -9.20 37.71
C LYS A 49 -24.41 -8.30 36.50
N SER A 50 -24.51 -6.98 36.72
CA SER A 50 -24.67 -6.00 35.65
C SER A 50 -23.43 -5.94 34.76
N CYS A 51 -22.24 -5.87 35.37
CA CYS A 51 -20.95 -5.84 34.67
C CYS A 51 -20.71 -7.10 33.82
N SER A 52 -20.94 -8.29 34.37
CA SER A 52 -20.80 -9.54 33.61
C SER A 52 -21.80 -9.67 32.46
N SER A 53 -23.04 -9.18 32.62
CA SER A 53 -24.03 -9.16 31.53
C SER A 53 -23.67 -8.22 30.39
N ILE A 54 -23.10 -7.05 30.70
CA ILE A 54 -22.62 -6.06 29.73
C ILE A 54 -21.40 -6.61 28.98
N ILE A 55 -20.46 -7.25 29.69
CA ILE A 55 -19.26 -7.86 29.10
C ILE A 55 -19.67 -9.05 28.22
N PHE A 56 -20.61 -9.91 28.65
CA PHE A 56 -21.06 -11.06 27.88
C PHE A 56 -21.76 -10.65 26.57
N TRP A 57 -22.61 -9.61 26.62
CA TRP A 57 -23.27 -9.11 25.41
C TRP A 57 -22.29 -8.44 24.45
N LYS A 58 -21.33 -7.66 24.96
CA LYS A 58 -20.27 -7.06 24.14
C LYS A 58 -19.37 -8.13 23.52
N CYS A 59 -18.86 -9.09 24.28
CA CYS A 59 -18.01 -10.16 23.73
C CYS A 59 -18.74 -11.01 22.69
N LYS A 60 -20.03 -11.32 22.91
CA LYS A 60 -20.85 -12.05 21.94
C LYS A 60 -21.09 -11.22 20.67
N LEU A 61 -21.34 -9.92 20.80
CA LEU A 61 -21.48 -9.01 19.66
C LEU A 61 -20.16 -8.89 18.88
N TRP A 62 -19.04 -8.70 19.57
CA TRP A 62 -17.71 -8.65 18.94
C TRP A 62 -17.38 -9.95 18.21
N MET A 63 -17.72 -11.11 18.77
CA MET A 63 -17.51 -12.42 18.12
C MET A 63 -18.35 -12.59 16.84
N VAL A 64 -19.61 -12.11 16.86
CA VAL A 64 -20.47 -12.12 15.67
C VAL A 64 -19.91 -11.17 14.60
N ILE A 65 -19.52 -9.96 15.00
CA ILE A 65 -18.94 -8.97 14.08
C ILE A 65 -17.67 -9.51 13.44
N THR A 66 -16.73 -10.06 14.23
CA THR A 66 -15.48 -10.62 13.70
C THR A 66 -15.73 -11.83 12.81
N SER A 67 -16.69 -12.70 13.15
CA SER A 67 -17.07 -13.83 12.29
C SER A 67 -17.60 -13.37 10.94
N VAL A 68 -18.45 -12.35 10.89
CA VAL A 68 -18.94 -11.76 9.63
C VAL A 68 -17.78 -11.17 8.82
N PHE A 69 -16.87 -10.43 9.45
CA PHE A 69 -15.68 -9.91 8.76
C PHE A 69 -14.81 -11.03 8.19
N LEU A 70 -14.59 -12.13 8.94
CA LEU A 70 -13.81 -13.27 8.46
C LEU A 70 -14.47 -13.93 7.24
N LEU A 71 -15.78 -14.11 7.26
CA LEU A 71 -16.53 -14.66 6.12
C LEU A 71 -16.45 -13.74 4.89
N LEU A 72 -16.57 -12.43 5.08
CA LEU A 72 -16.41 -11.47 3.98
C LEU A 72 -15.00 -11.52 3.39
N ASN A 73 -13.97 -11.52 4.23
CA ASN A 73 -12.58 -11.65 3.76
C ASN A 73 -12.35 -12.98 3.03
N LEU A 74 -12.92 -14.08 3.51
CA LEU A 74 -12.85 -15.39 2.85
C LEU A 74 -13.52 -15.36 1.47
N LEU A 75 -14.73 -14.78 1.37
CA LEU A 75 -15.44 -14.63 0.10
C LEU A 75 -14.67 -13.75 -0.89
N ILE A 76 -14.13 -12.61 -0.43
CA ILE A 76 -13.31 -11.73 -1.26
C ILE A 76 -12.07 -12.50 -1.76
N THR A 77 -11.35 -13.16 -0.86
CA THR A 77 -10.13 -13.91 -1.23
C THR A 77 -10.44 -15.02 -2.23
N LEU A 78 -11.50 -15.79 -2.01
CA LEU A 78 -11.92 -16.84 -2.94
C LEU A 78 -12.33 -16.27 -4.31
N SER A 79 -13.04 -15.14 -4.31
CA SER A 79 -13.42 -14.46 -5.56
C SER A 79 -12.20 -13.96 -6.34
N LEU A 80 -11.19 -13.41 -5.66
CA LEU A 80 -9.95 -12.94 -6.28
C LEU A 80 -9.13 -14.11 -6.84
N ILE A 81 -9.07 -15.24 -6.13
CA ILE A 81 -8.41 -16.45 -6.63
C ILE A 81 -9.10 -16.96 -7.90
N LEU A 82 -10.43 -17.10 -7.87
CA LEU A 82 -11.18 -17.55 -9.04
C LEU A 82 -11.04 -16.58 -10.21
N TYR A 83 -11.08 -15.28 -9.96
CA TYR A 83 -10.86 -14.25 -10.98
C TYR A 83 -9.45 -14.34 -11.58
N SER A 84 -8.42 -14.48 -10.76
CA SER A 84 -7.02 -14.54 -11.24
C SER A 84 -6.71 -15.81 -12.03
N VAL A 85 -7.41 -16.91 -11.77
CA VAL A 85 -7.20 -18.18 -12.49
C VAL A 85 -8.01 -18.25 -13.79
N VAL A 86 -9.22 -17.68 -13.80
CA VAL A 86 -10.16 -17.81 -14.92
C VAL A 86 -10.06 -16.64 -15.89
N HIS A 87 -9.74 -15.45 -15.41
CA HIS A 87 -9.70 -14.26 -16.24
C HIS A 87 -8.30 -14.03 -16.77
N ILE A 88 -8.13 -14.35 -18.05
CA ILE A 88 -6.99 -13.93 -18.84
C ILE A 88 -7.45 -12.67 -19.57
N ASP A 89 -6.80 -11.54 -19.31
CA ASP A 89 -7.08 -10.32 -20.05
C ASP A 89 -6.73 -10.54 -21.53
N GLU A 90 -7.62 -10.14 -22.44
CA GLU A 90 -7.46 -10.40 -23.86
C GLU A 90 -6.21 -9.68 -24.43
N ASP A 91 -5.79 -8.58 -23.81
CA ASP A 91 -4.60 -7.81 -24.20
C ASP A 91 -3.29 -8.30 -23.53
N GLU A 92 -3.40 -9.07 -22.45
CA GLU A 92 -2.29 -9.73 -21.76
C GLU A 92 -2.00 -11.11 -22.37
N TYR A 93 -3.02 -11.80 -22.89
CA TYR A 93 -2.84 -13.07 -23.62
C TYR A 93 -1.93 -12.91 -24.84
N TRP A 94 -0.99 -13.85 -25.02
CA TRP A 94 -0.17 -13.94 -26.21
C TRP A 94 0.16 -15.40 -26.51
N ASP A 95 0.22 -15.72 -27.81
CA ASP A 95 0.54 -17.06 -28.30
C ASP A 95 2.04 -17.15 -28.68
N PRO A 96 2.84 -17.96 -27.97
CA PRO A 96 4.25 -18.16 -28.29
C PRO A 96 4.50 -18.73 -29.69
N GLU A 97 3.60 -19.57 -30.20
CA GLU A 97 3.76 -20.21 -31.52
C GLU A 97 3.58 -19.19 -32.66
N LEU A 98 2.68 -18.21 -32.48
CA LEU A 98 2.52 -17.10 -33.42
C LEU A 98 3.75 -16.20 -33.47
N ILE A 99 4.42 -15.97 -32.33
CA ILE A 99 5.68 -15.23 -32.30
C ILE A 99 6.80 -16.05 -32.95
N ALA A 100 6.91 -17.34 -32.63
CA ALA A 100 7.94 -18.22 -33.19
C ALA A 100 7.85 -18.36 -34.72
N SER A 101 6.64 -18.30 -35.27
CA SER A 101 6.37 -18.28 -36.72
C SER A 101 6.33 -16.86 -37.32
N GLY A 102 6.65 -15.87 -36.50
CA GLY A 102 6.64 -14.46 -36.85
C GLY A 102 7.71 -14.06 -37.86
N LYS A 103 7.67 -12.78 -38.27
CA LYS A 103 8.65 -12.19 -39.17
C LYS A 103 9.58 -11.28 -38.39
N GLN A 104 10.83 -11.24 -38.83
CA GLN A 104 11.79 -10.30 -38.29
C GLN A 104 11.40 -8.87 -38.70
N HIS A 105 11.42 -7.97 -37.73
CA HIS A 105 11.14 -6.55 -37.92
C HIS A 105 12.21 -5.75 -37.21
N ASN A 106 13.12 -5.19 -38.00
CA ASN A 106 14.36 -4.63 -37.49
C ASN A 106 14.37 -3.13 -37.59
N PHE A 107 15.02 -2.49 -36.64
CA PHE A 107 15.20 -1.06 -36.64
C PHE A 107 16.68 -0.72 -36.50
N SER A 108 17.09 0.32 -37.21
CA SER A 108 18.32 1.07 -36.92
C SER A 108 17.95 2.34 -36.20
N GLY A 109 18.81 2.79 -35.28
CA GLY A 109 18.59 4.06 -34.59
C GLY A 109 19.89 4.75 -34.26
N ILE A 110 19.75 6.03 -33.91
CA ILE A 110 20.84 6.84 -33.39
C ILE A 110 20.39 7.58 -32.13
N VAL A 111 21.33 7.86 -31.24
CA VAL A 111 21.15 8.69 -30.06
C VAL A 111 22.43 9.46 -29.74
N ASN A 112 22.28 10.73 -29.39
CA ASN A 112 23.40 11.56 -28.96
C ASN A 112 23.64 11.42 -27.46
N ILE A 113 24.91 11.52 -27.13
CA ILE A 113 25.44 11.52 -25.79
C ILE A 113 25.87 12.94 -25.47
N LYS A 114 25.62 13.37 -24.24
CA LYS A 114 26.08 14.64 -23.70
C LYS A 114 26.94 14.41 -22.48
N CYS A 115 28.06 15.10 -22.47
CA CYS A 115 28.87 15.30 -21.28
C CYS A 115 28.59 16.69 -20.71
N PRO A 116 28.52 16.86 -19.38
CA PRO A 116 28.33 18.17 -18.75
C PRO A 116 29.39 19.18 -19.19
N ASN A 117 30.62 18.70 -19.42
CA ASN A 117 31.67 19.46 -20.08
C ASN A 117 31.67 19.15 -21.59
N PRO A 118 31.26 20.10 -22.46
CA PRO A 118 31.13 19.88 -23.90
C PRO A 118 32.48 19.78 -24.63
N ASN A 119 33.59 20.16 -23.99
CA ASN A 119 34.93 20.16 -24.59
C ASN A 119 35.71 18.85 -24.34
N VAL A 120 35.08 17.87 -23.70
CA VAL A 120 35.72 16.58 -23.40
C VAL A 120 35.74 15.72 -24.65
N LEU A 121 36.94 15.26 -25.02
CA LEU A 121 37.12 14.18 -25.97
C LEU A 121 37.14 12.86 -25.21
N LEU A 122 36.24 11.95 -25.56
CA LEU A 122 36.19 10.62 -24.95
C LEU A 122 37.27 9.72 -25.55
N SER A 123 37.92 8.93 -24.70
CA SER A 123 38.89 7.91 -25.10
C SER A 123 38.21 6.71 -25.76
N GLU A 124 38.95 5.90 -26.51
CA GLU A 124 38.42 4.63 -27.07
C GLU A 124 37.89 3.70 -25.97
N THR A 125 38.56 3.67 -24.81
CA THR A 125 38.11 2.94 -23.63
C THR A 125 36.79 3.48 -23.07
N ALA A 126 36.59 4.79 -23.05
CA ALA A 126 35.33 5.39 -22.63
C ALA A 126 34.19 5.02 -23.59
N TYR A 127 34.46 4.98 -24.90
CA TYR A 127 33.47 4.52 -25.89
C TYR A 127 33.10 3.05 -25.73
N ASP A 128 34.04 2.16 -25.42
CA ASP A 128 33.76 0.74 -25.19
C ASP A 128 32.85 0.51 -23.95
N VAL A 129 33.21 1.16 -22.84
CA VAL A 129 32.40 1.13 -21.60
C VAL A 129 31.00 1.69 -21.87
N PHE A 130 30.92 2.80 -22.62
CA PHE A 130 29.63 3.38 -22.99
C PHE A 130 28.82 2.48 -23.92
N SER A 131 29.44 1.89 -24.94
CA SER A 131 28.80 0.94 -25.87
C SER A 131 28.14 -0.21 -25.12
N THR A 132 28.88 -0.79 -24.18
CA THR A 132 28.41 -1.90 -23.36
C THR A 132 27.20 -1.50 -22.51
N ASN A 133 27.27 -0.35 -21.84
CA ASN A 133 26.20 0.12 -20.97
C ASN A 133 24.97 0.60 -21.74
N LEU A 134 25.15 1.29 -22.88
CA LEU A 134 24.05 1.64 -23.75
C LEU A 134 23.37 0.38 -24.30
N ASN A 135 24.14 -0.62 -24.71
CA ASN A 135 23.56 -1.87 -25.20
C ASN A 135 22.76 -2.58 -24.10
N LYS A 136 23.29 -2.65 -22.88
CA LYS A 136 22.56 -3.16 -21.72
C LYS A 136 21.26 -2.39 -21.50
N ARG A 137 21.31 -1.06 -21.55
CA ARG A 137 20.14 -0.20 -21.38
C ARG A 137 19.09 -0.43 -22.46
N LEU A 138 19.49 -0.51 -23.73
CA LEU A 138 18.58 -0.82 -24.84
C LEU A 138 17.91 -2.17 -24.61
N LYS A 139 18.70 -3.20 -24.26
CA LYS A 139 18.20 -4.53 -23.93
C LYS A 139 17.18 -4.48 -22.80
N ASP A 140 17.47 -3.78 -21.71
CA ASP A 140 16.57 -3.71 -20.55
C ASP A 140 15.26 -2.98 -20.93
N VAL A 141 15.36 -1.85 -21.62
CA VAL A 141 14.19 -1.05 -22.02
C VAL A 141 13.21 -1.84 -22.87
N TYR A 142 13.71 -2.55 -23.87
CA TYR A 142 12.83 -3.28 -24.78
C TYR A 142 12.43 -4.64 -24.23
N SER A 143 13.31 -5.38 -23.54
CA SER A 143 12.96 -6.67 -22.89
C SER A 143 11.88 -6.52 -21.82
N TYR A 144 11.94 -5.46 -21.00
CA TYR A 144 11.00 -5.23 -19.92
C TYR A 144 9.82 -4.33 -20.31
N SER A 145 9.70 -3.95 -21.59
CA SER A 145 8.57 -3.16 -22.07
C SER A 145 7.29 -3.99 -21.99
N PRO A 146 6.24 -3.55 -21.28
CA PRO A 146 4.94 -4.23 -21.29
C PRO A 146 4.33 -4.32 -22.69
N ALA A 147 4.69 -3.40 -23.59
CA ALA A 147 4.18 -3.36 -24.95
C ALA A 147 5.01 -4.17 -25.95
N LEU A 148 6.34 -4.22 -25.78
CA LEU A 148 7.27 -4.78 -26.78
C LEU A 148 8.09 -5.99 -26.31
N GLY A 149 8.14 -6.27 -25.00
CA GLY A 149 9.06 -7.26 -24.42
C GLY A 149 8.94 -8.65 -25.02
N ARG A 150 7.71 -9.10 -25.27
CA ARG A 150 7.43 -10.39 -25.91
C ARG A 150 7.90 -10.51 -27.36
N TYR A 151 8.10 -9.39 -28.06
CA TYR A 151 8.56 -9.38 -29.44
C TYR A 151 10.06 -9.08 -29.55
N PHE A 152 10.67 -8.52 -28.51
CA PHE A 152 12.07 -8.11 -28.53
C PHE A 152 13.01 -9.33 -28.58
N THR A 153 13.95 -9.33 -29.52
CA THR A 153 14.94 -10.40 -29.70
C THR A 153 16.31 -9.96 -29.22
N SER A 154 16.80 -8.82 -29.71
CA SER A 154 18.14 -8.34 -29.38
C SER A 154 18.32 -6.85 -29.68
N SER A 155 19.34 -6.28 -29.05
CA SER A 155 19.88 -4.98 -29.37
C SER A 155 21.38 -5.07 -29.53
N GLU A 156 21.93 -4.18 -30.34
CA GLU A 156 23.38 -4.05 -30.51
C GLU A 156 23.74 -2.60 -30.78
N VAL A 157 24.79 -2.09 -30.14
CA VAL A 157 25.37 -0.79 -30.46
C VAL A 157 26.50 -1.03 -31.46
N THR A 158 26.38 -0.43 -32.64
CA THR A 158 27.20 -0.81 -33.80
C THR A 158 28.40 0.10 -34.00
N SER A 159 28.30 1.36 -33.59
CA SER A 159 29.35 2.34 -33.80
C SER A 159 29.14 3.59 -32.95
N PHE A 160 30.25 4.26 -32.63
CA PHE A 160 30.26 5.61 -32.10
C PHE A 160 30.93 6.58 -33.06
N SER A 161 30.30 7.73 -33.27
CA SER A 161 30.91 8.89 -33.91
C SER A 161 31.34 9.88 -32.84
N GLY A 162 32.65 10.05 -32.66
CA GLY A 162 33.20 11.03 -31.72
C GLY A 162 32.99 12.48 -32.13
N GLU A 163 32.83 12.76 -33.42
CA GLU A 163 32.60 14.13 -33.93
C GLU A 163 31.31 14.74 -33.37
N ASN A 164 30.26 13.93 -33.27
CA ASN A 164 28.92 14.36 -32.84
C ASN A 164 28.46 13.69 -31.54
N ASN A 165 29.35 12.89 -30.91
CA ASN A 165 29.02 12.02 -29.77
C ASN A 165 27.73 11.22 -30.01
N THR A 166 27.63 10.60 -31.19
CA THR A 166 26.44 9.86 -31.62
C THR A 166 26.70 8.37 -31.57
N ALA A 167 25.81 7.64 -30.90
CA ALA A 167 25.72 6.19 -30.94
C ALA A 167 24.81 5.75 -32.07
N SER A 168 25.21 4.73 -32.83
CA SER A 168 24.31 4.00 -33.73
C SER A 168 24.00 2.62 -33.14
N TYR A 169 22.77 2.15 -33.28
CA TYR A 169 22.35 0.86 -32.76
C TYR A 169 21.32 0.16 -33.65
N TYR A 170 21.22 -1.16 -33.49
CA TYR A 170 20.17 -1.99 -34.04
C TYR A 170 19.25 -2.53 -32.95
N LEU A 171 17.98 -2.70 -33.31
CA LEU A 171 16.98 -3.41 -32.53
C LEU A 171 16.35 -4.47 -33.42
N GLN A 172 16.21 -5.68 -32.90
CA GLN A 172 15.60 -6.79 -33.60
C GLN A 172 14.35 -7.24 -32.86
N PHE A 173 13.26 -7.35 -33.60
CA PHE A 173 12.00 -7.86 -33.10
C PHE A 173 11.54 -9.04 -33.94
N LEU A 174 10.88 -9.99 -33.30
CA LEU A 174 10.15 -11.06 -33.93
C LEU A 174 8.67 -10.79 -33.70
N VAL A 175 7.97 -10.39 -34.75
CA VAL A 175 6.56 -9.98 -34.68
C VAL A 175 5.66 -11.05 -35.30
N PRO A 176 4.46 -11.31 -34.73
CA PRO A 176 3.57 -12.31 -35.29
C PRO A 176 3.16 -11.97 -36.73
N PRO A 177 2.50 -12.90 -37.44
CA PRO A 177 1.81 -12.60 -38.69
C PRO A 177 0.66 -11.60 -38.43
N GLU A 178 0.98 -10.31 -38.46
CA GLU A 178 0.15 -9.25 -37.87
C GLU A 178 -0.68 -8.47 -38.90
N SER A 179 -1.72 -7.82 -38.38
CA SER A 179 -2.59 -6.90 -39.12
C SER A 179 -1.94 -5.53 -39.30
N ALA A 180 -2.42 -4.74 -40.28
CA ALA A 180 -1.92 -3.38 -40.52
C ALA A 180 -2.03 -2.47 -39.29
N ASP A 181 -3.04 -2.70 -38.44
CA ASP A 181 -3.27 -1.93 -37.22
C ASP A 181 -2.21 -2.19 -36.16
N PHE A 182 -1.75 -3.43 -35.99
CA PHE A 182 -0.65 -3.73 -35.07
C PHE A 182 0.63 -3.02 -35.49
N MET A 183 0.99 -3.10 -36.77
CA MET A 183 2.18 -2.41 -37.28
C MET A 183 2.07 -0.90 -37.11
N LYS A 184 0.87 -0.34 -37.23
CA LYS A 184 0.62 1.10 -37.06
C LYS A 184 0.68 1.56 -35.60
N TYR A 185 0.07 0.81 -34.68
CA TYR A 185 -0.15 1.27 -33.30
C TYR A 185 0.80 0.65 -32.26
N ARG A 186 1.34 -0.54 -32.51
CA ARG A 186 2.22 -1.27 -31.58
C ARG A 186 3.66 -1.38 -32.08
N MET A 187 3.88 -1.51 -33.39
CA MET A 187 5.22 -1.70 -33.97
C MET A 187 5.62 -0.61 -34.98
N SER A 188 5.11 0.61 -34.81
CA SER A 188 5.55 1.73 -35.62
C SER A 188 6.90 2.25 -35.14
N LYS A 189 7.65 2.87 -36.07
CA LYS A 189 8.90 3.57 -35.75
C LYS A 189 8.71 4.55 -34.58
N GLU A 190 7.60 5.29 -34.59
CA GLU A 190 7.28 6.30 -33.59
C GLU A 190 7.06 5.66 -32.22
N PHE A 191 6.37 4.52 -32.18
CA PHE A 191 6.11 3.80 -30.94
C PHE A 191 7.40 3.28 -30.31
N VAL A 192 8.23 2.57 -31.10
CA VAL A 192 9.53 2.04 -30.65
C VAL A 192 10.45 3.18 -30.19
N MET A 193 10.52 4.26 -30.96
CA MET A 193 11.33 5.44 -30.63
C MET A 193 10.88 6.08 -29.32
N ASN A 194 9.57 6.22 -29.11
CA ASN A 194 9.01 6.88 -27.93
C ASN A 194 9.22 6.07 -26.65
N ILE A 195 9.28 4.73 -26.72
CA ILE A 195 9.63 3.88 -25.57
C ILE A 195 11.04 4.22 -25.07
N LEU A 196 12.03 4.30 -25.97
CA LEU A 196 13.40 4.67 -25.58
C LEU A 196 13.47 6.11 -25.07
N ARG A 197 12.78 7.05 -25.72
CA ARG A 197 12.72 8.45 -25.26
C ARG A 197 12.16 8.56 -23.85
N GLN A 198 11.05 7.88 -23.57
CA GLN A 198 10.44 7.87 -22.25
C GLN A 198 11.42 7.33 -21.21
N ASN A 199 12.09 6.20 -21.50
CA ASN A 199 13.11 5.68 -20.59
C ASN A 199 14.26 6.67 -20.35
N ILE A 200 14.69 7.40 -21.37
CA ILE A 200 15.71 8.43 -21.25
C ILE A 200 15.22 9.59 -20.38
N TYR A 201 13.99 10.06 -20.55
CA TYR A 201 13.43 11.10 -19.69
C TYR A 201 13.38 10.67 -18.21
N ASP A 202 12.97 9.43 -17.94
CA ASP A 202 12.84 8.90 -16.58
C ASP A 202 14.19 8.63 -15.91
N LYS A 203 15.21 8.26 -16.70
CA LYS A 203 16.55 7.89 -16.22
C LYS A 203 17.63 8.54 -17.09
N GLN A 204 17.80 9.84 -17.03
CA GLN A 204 18.71 10.55 -17.96
C GLN A 204 20.15 10.04 -17.92
N ASN A 205 20.65 9.73 -16.73
CA ASN A 205 22.01 9.23 -16.54
C ASN A 205 22.08 7.73 -16.85
N ILE A 206 23.21 7.31 -17.40
CA ILE A 206 23.61 5.91 -17.35
C ILE A 206 24.40 5.73 -16.05
N SER A 207 23.74 5.22 -15.02
CA SER A 207 24.33 5.05 -13.69
C SER A 207 25.58 4.17 -13.72
N ASP A 208 26.51 4.44 -12.79
CA ASP A 208 27.70 3.63 -12.50
C ASP A 208 28.72 3.50 -13.66
N LEU A 209 28.83 4.53 -14.51
CA LEU A 209 29.92 4.64 -15.48
C LEU A 209 31.17 5.23 -14.82
N ASP A 210 32.20 4.39 -14.64
CA ASP A 210 33.54 4.86 -14.25
C ASP A 210 34.29 5.38 -15.49
N ILE A 211 33.86 6.54 -15.99
CA ILE A 211 34.49 7.24 -17.10
C ILE A 211 35.14 8.52 -16.55
N PRO A 212 36.47 8.53 -16.31
CA PRO A 212 37.15 9.65 -15.67
C PRO A 212 37.06 10.95 -16.48
N GLU A 213 36.89 10.86 -17.80
CA GLU A 213 36.72 12.00 -18.68
C GLU A 213 35.33 12.64 -18.57
N CYS A 214 34.31 11.88 -18.17
CA CYS A 214 32.92 12.33 -18.15
C CYS A 214 32.10 11.60 -17.08
N THR A 215 32.00 12.22 -15.91
CA THR A 215 31.45 11.62 -14.68
C THR A 215 29.93 11.47 -14.69
N ASP A 216 29.20 12.23 -15.52
CA ASP A 216 27.74 12.21 -15.60
C ASP A 216 27.26 12.20 -17.06
N ILE A 217 27.45 11.07 -17.73
CA ILE A 217 27.01 10.93 -19.13
C ILE A 217 25.48 10.88 -19.21
N ILE A 218 24.93 11.72 -20.09
CA ILE A 218 23.49 11.87 -20.31
C ILE A 218 23.15 11.51 -21.76
N LEU A 219 22.05 10.77 -21.94
CA LEU A 219 21.46 10.58 -23.26
C LEU A 219 20.51 11.73 -23.60
N ASP A 220 20.58 12.27 -24.82
CA ASP A 220 19.63 13.28 -25.27
C ASP A 220 18.37 12.62 -25.86
N PRO A 221 17.21 12.68 -25.17
CA PRO A 221 15.98 12.05 -25.66
C PRO A 221 15.50 12.65 -26.98
N SER A 222 15.72 13.95 -27.21
CA SER A 222 15.28 14.62 -28.44
C SER A 222 16.09 14.19 -29.66
N SER A 223 17.32 13.73 -29.46
CA SER A 223 18.21 13.24 -30.51
C SER A 223 17.89 11.82 -30.99
N VAL A 224 17.09 11.07 -30.25
CA VAL A 224 16.75 9.68 -30.61
C VAL A 224 16.00 9.69 -31.93
N THR A 225 16.52 8.94 -32.90
CA THR A 225 15.79 8.64 -34.13
C THR A 225 15.89 7.16 -34.46
N ILE A 226 14.85 6.62 -35.10
CA ILE A 226 14.77 5.22 -35.51
C ILE A 226 14.36 5.15 -36.99
N LYS A 227 14.76 4.10 -37.70
CA LYS A 227 14.38 3.78 -39.09
C LYS A 227 14.20 2.27 -39.23
N LEU A 228 13.17 1.87 -39.97
CA LEU A 228 12.98 0.47 -40.38
C LEU A 228 14.07 0.07 -41.38
N ILE A 229 14.55 -1.17 -41.29
CA ILE A 229 15.58 -1.74 -42.17
C ILE A 229 15.18 -3.11 -42.71
#